data_AF-A0A538T1Q1-F1
#
_entry.id   AF-A0A538T1Q1-F1
#
_cell.length_a   1.000
_cell.length_b   1.000
_cell.length_c   1.000
_cell.angle_alpha   90.00
_cell.angle_beta   90.00
_cell.angle_gamma   90.00
#
_symmetry.space_group_name_H-M   'P 1'
#
loop_
_entity.id
_entity.type
_entity.pdbx_description
1 polymer ?
#
loop_
_entity_poly.entity_id
_entity_poly.type
_entity_poly.pdbx_seq_one_letter_code
_entity_poly.pdbx_strand_id
1 'polypeptide(L)'
;AFAVQAEGLLEGGADLLILETCQDMLEMKAQILAAREAFARAGRRVPLQCSVTLDPSGRMLLGTDIRGALATLEAMGADVIGLNCSTGPDLMR
;
A
#
# COMPACT_ATOMS: atom_id res chain seq x y z
N ALA A 1 14.22 1.86 -5.86
CA ALA A 1 13.52 3.14 -5.69
C ALA A 1 12.79 3.20 -4.35
N PHE A 2 11.77 2.36 -4.11
CA PHE A 2 10.94 2.42 -2.90
C PHE A 2 11.70 2.17 -1.58
N ALA A 3 12.70 1.28 -1.54
CA ALA A 3 13.42 0.99 -0.29
C ALA A 3 14.17 2.22 0.24
N VAL A 4 14.85 2.97 -0.64
CA VAL A 4 15.56 4.22 -0.30
C VAL A 4 14.59 5.27 0.24
N GLN A 5 13.38 5.36 -0.32
CA GLN A 5 12.35 6.29 0.17
C GLN A 5 11.83 5.88 1.55
N ALA A 6 11.53 4.60 1.73
CA ALA A 6 11.07 4.06 3.02
C ALA A 6 12.13 4.22 4.11
N GLU A 7 13.41 3.97 3.80
CA GLU A 7 14.55 4.20 4.71
C GLU A 7 14.61 5.66 5.14
N GLY A 8 14.54 6.61 4.20
CA GLY A 8 14.57 8.04 4.54
C GLY A 8 13.41 8.49 5.43
N LEU A 9 12.21 7.93 5.23
CA LEU A 9 11.06 8.20 6.10
C LEU A 9 11.25 7.61 7.51
N LEU A 10 11.81 6.41 7.61
CA LEU A 10 12.11 5.76 8.89
C LEU A 10 13.19 6.51 9.67
N GLU A 11 14.27 6.94 8.99
CA GLU A 11 15.32 7.77 9.57
C GLU A 11 14.77 9.12 10.05
N GLY A 12 13.81 9.68 9.31
CA GLY A 12 13.07 10.88 9.69
C GLY A 12 12.12 10.68 10.89
N GLY A 13 11.98 9.46 11.41
CA GLY A 13 11.18 9.15 12.59
C GLY A 13 9.70 8.93 12.31
N ALA A 14 9.30 8.61 11.07
CA ALA A 14 7.91 8.28 10.76
C ALA A 14 7.40 7.11 11.61
N ASP A 15 6.17 7.22 12.10
CA ASP A 15 5.51 6.21 12.95
C ASP A 15 4.54 5.29 12.18
N LEU A 16 4.38 5.52 10.89
CA LEU A 16 3.53 4.78 9.95
C LEU A 16 4.14 4.93 8.55
N LEU A 17 4.18 3.85 7.79
CA LEU A 17 4.37 3.94 6.34
C LEU A 17 3.03 3.69 5.64
N ILE A 18 2.67 4.58 4.73
CA ILE A 18 1.48 4.45 3.90
C ILE A 18 1.88 4.30 2.43
N LEU A 19 1.41 3.23 1.82
CA LEU A 19 1.46 2.98 0.39
C LEU A 19 0.10 3.36 -0.18
N GLU A 20 -0.03 4.57 -0.73
CA GLU A 20 -1.32 5.12 -1.12
C GLU A 20 -1.50 5.28 -2.62
N THR A 21 -2.76 5.43 -3.05
CA THR A 21 -3.15 5.71 -4.43
C THR A 21 -2.60 4.70 -5.43
N CYS A 22 -2.38 3.46 -4.99
CA CYS A 22 -1.77 2.45 -5.85
C CYS A 22 -2.79 1.94 -6.86
N GLN A 23 -2.38 1.88 -8.13
CA GLN A 23 -3.21 1.50 -9.28
C GLN A 23 -2.80 0.16 -9.91
N ASP A 24 -1.67 -0.40 -9.49
CA ASP A 24 -1.13 -1.69 -9.93
C ASP A 24 -0.72 -2.56 -8.72
N MET A 25 -1.24 -3.79 -8.67
CA MET A 25 -0.88 -4.72 -7.61
C MET A 25 0.56 -5.22 -7.68
N LEU A 26 1.19 -5.23 -8.86
CA LEU A 26 2.60 -5.58 -8.97
C LEU A 26 3.47 -4.49 -8.35
N GLU A 27 3.13 -3.22 -8.57
CA GLU A 27 3.78 -2.09 -7.93
C GLU A 27 3.59 -2.12 -6.41
N MET A 28 2.35 -2.32 -5.93
CA MET A 28 2.05 -2.46 -4.50
C MET A 28 2.88 -3.57 -3.85
N LYS A 29 3.01 -4.72 -4.51
CA LYS A 29 3.86 -5.83 -4.04
C LYS A 29 5.31 -5.41 -3.90
N ALA A 30 5.86 -4.71 -4.89
CA ALA A 30 7.23 -4.22 -4.85
C ALA A 30 7.44 -3.21 -3.72
N GLN A 31 6.48 -2.32 -3.49
CA GLN A 31 6.51 -1.35 -2.39
C GLN A 31 6.47 -2.04 -1.01
N ILE A 32 5.63 -3.07 -0.80
CA ILE A 32 5.57 -3.83 0.46
C ILE A 32 6.91 -4.54 0.72
N LEU A 33 7.49 -5.18 -0.30
CA LEU A 33 8.79 -5.84 -0.16
C LEU A 33 9.91 -4.84 0.17
N ALA A 34 9.90 -3.68 -0.48
CA ALA A 34 10.84 -2.61 -0.22
C ALA A 34 10.68 -2.01 1.19
N ALA A 35 9.46 -1.86 1.70
CA ALA A 35 9.21 -1.42 3.08
C ALA A 35 9.78 -2.42 4.09
N ARG A 36 9.63 -3.73 3.84
CA ARG A 36 10.21 -4.78 4.69
C ARG A 36 11.74 -4.76 4.67
N GLU A 37 12.34 -4.53 3.51
CA GLU A 37 13.79 -4.35 3.39
C GLU A 37 14.26 -3.13 4.20
N ALA A 38 13.55 -2.00 4.09
CA ALA A 38 13.83 -0.80 4.88
C ALA A 38 13.69 -1.05 6.39
N PHE A 39 12.66 -1.77 6.83
CA PHE A 39 12.51 -2.17 8.24
C PHE A 39 13.69 -3.01 8.74
N ALA A 40 14.16 -3.96 7.91
CA ALA A 40 15.31 -4.80 8.26
C ALA A 40 16.60 -3.98 8.41
N ARG A 41 16.83 -3.01 7.51
CA ARG A 41 18.00 -2.13 7.55
C ARG A 41 17.95 -1.13 8.71
N ALA A 42 16.77 -0.57 8.99
CA ALA A 42 16.57 0.38 10.07
C ALA A 42 16.52 -0.29 11.46
N GLY A 43 16.35 -1.63 11.52
CA GLY A 43 16.16 -2.36 12.78
C GLY A 43 14.86 -2.01 13.52
N ARG A 44 13.91 -1.37 12.83
CA ARG A 44 12.63 -0.90 13.37
C ARG A 44 11.52 -1.16 12.36
N ARG A 45 10.38 -1.66 12.85
CA ARG A 45 9.13 -1.76 12.10
C ARG A 45 8.14 -0.71 12.63
N VAL A 46 7.41 -0.10 11.70
CA VAL A 46 6.19 0.65 11.99
C VAL A 46 5.01 0.00 11.25
N PRO A 47 3.75 0.29 11.60
CA PRO A 47 2.63 -0.25 10.85
C PRO A 47 2.73 0.14 9.36
N LEU A 48 2.26 -0.76 8.50
CA LEU A 48 2.23 -0.59 7.05
C LEU A 48 0.77 -0.52 6.58
N GLN A 49 0.33 0.67 6.18
CA GLN A 49 -0.98 0.87 5.58
C GLN A 49 -0.89 0.77 4.05
N CYS A 50 -1.76 -0.03 3.45
CA CYS A 50 -1.87 -0.19 2.00
C CYS A 50 -3.24 0.31 1.53
N SER A 51 -3.25 1.38 0.74
CA SER A 51 -4.45 1.96 0.16
C SER A 51 -4.43 1.84 -1.36
N VAL A 52 -5.47 1.22 -1.92
CA VAL A 52 -5.65 1.12 -3.37
C VAL A 52 -6.63 2.18 -3.84
N THR A 53 -6.57 2.52 -5.13
CA THR A 53 -7.54 3.42 -5.75
C THR A 53 -8.31 2.67 -6.84
N LEU A 54 -9.63 2.85 -6.84
CA LEU A 54 -10.55 2.16 -7.74
C LEU A 54 -11.28 3.19 -8.60
N ASP A 55 -11.42 2.87 -9.88
CA ASP A 55 -12.27 3.63 -10.79
C ASP A 55 -13.77 3.38 -10.48
N PRO A 56 -14.70 4.08 -11.14
CA PRO A 56 -16.14 3.87 -10.93
C PRO A 56 -16.65 2.46 -11.24
N SER A 57 -15.86 1.60 -11.90
CA SER A 57 -16.19 0.19 -12.12
C SER A 57 -15.81 -0.72 -10.95
N GLY A 58 -15.18 -0.17 -9.90
CA GLY A 58 -14.73 -0.91 -8.72
C GLY A 58 -13.44 -1.69 -8.95
N ARG A 59 -12.63 -1.28 -9.92
CA ARG A 59 -11.35 -1.92 -10.28
C ARG A 59 -10.20 -0.92 -10.22
N MET A 60 -9.02 -1.42 -9.90
CA MET A 60 -7.77 -0.69 -10.11
C MET A 60 -7.52 -0.49 -11.61
N LEU A 61 -6.61 0.42 -11.97
CA LEU A 61 -6.33 0.76 -13.38
C LEU A 61 -6.02 -0.45 -14.26
N LEU A 62 -5.32 -1.45 -13.73
CA LEU A 62 -4.95 -2.68 -14.46
C LEU A 62 -5.95 -3.83 -14.26
N GLY A 63 -7.15 -3.54 -13.78
CA GLY A 63 -8.30 -4.46 -13.77
C GLY A 63 -8.47 -5.32 -12.51
N THR A 64 -7.53 -5.24 -11.55
CA THR A 64 -7.67 -5.93 -10.25
C THR A 64 -8.92 -5.41 -9.54
N ASP A 65 -9.84 -6.31 -9.19
CA ASP A 65 -11.00 -5.95 -8.36
C ASP A 65 -10.64 -5.88 -6.88
N ILE A 66 -11.56 -5.31 -6.08
CA ILE A 66 -11.34 -5.12 -4.64
C ILE A 66 -11.12 -6.42 -3.88
N ARG A 67 -11.71 -7.55 -4.31
CA ARG A 67 -11.54 -8.85 -3.65
C ARG A 67 -10.13 -9.40 -3.88
N GLY A 68 -9.64 -9.28 -5.12
CA GLY A 68 -8.26 -9.64 -5.48
C GLY A 68 -7.23 -8.78 -4.77
N ALA A 69 -7.49 -7.47 -4.66
CA ALA A 69 -6.64 -6.55 -3.90
C ALA A 69 -6.60 -6.93 -2.41
N LEU A 70 -7.77 -7.08 -1.77
CA LEU A 70 -7.88 -7.45 -0.36
C LEU A 70 -7.15 -8.76 -0.05
N ALA A 71 -7.47 -9.84 -0.76
CA ALA A 71 -6.86 -11.15 -0.54
C ALA A 71 -5.34 -11.12 -0.70
N THR A 72 -4.85 -10.34 -1.66
CA THR A 72 -3.40 -10.17 -1.87
C THR A 72 -2.75 -9.41 -0.71
N LEU A 73 -3.35 -8.29 -0.27
CA LEU A 73 -2.79 -7.44 0.78
C LEU A 73 -2.82 -8.14 2.15
N GLU A 74 -3.87 -8.90 2.46
CA GLU A 74 -3.95 -9.75 3.65
C GLU A 74 -2.84 -10.81 3.65
N ALA A 75 -2.67 -11.53 2.52
CA ALA A 75 -1.60 -12.53 2.39
C ALA A 75 -0.19 -11.92 2.50
N MET A 76 -0.05 -10.64 2.17
CA MET A 76 1.18 -9.89 2.32
C MET A 76 1.33 -9.19 3.68
N GLY A 77 0.39 -9.38 4.61
CA GLY A 77 0.51 -8.89 5.98
C GLY A 77 0.53 -7.37 6.09
N ALA A 78 -0.27 -6.67 5.29
CA ALA A 78 -0.57 -5.26 5.55
C ALA A 78 -1.28 -5.11 6.91
N ASP A 79 -0.91 -4.10 7.70
CA ASP A 79 -1.55 -3.85 9.01
C ASP A 79 -2.91 -3.18 8.86
N VAL A 80 -3.02 -2.30 7.85
CA VAL A 80 -4.23 -1.53 7.54
C VAL A 80 -4.45 -1.58 6.03
N ILE A 81 -5.66 -1.88 5.60
CA ILE A 81 -6.06 -1.92 4.19
C ILE A 81 -7.14 -0.86 3.98
N GLY A 82 -7.01 -0.04 2.94
CA GLY A 82 -7.92 1.08 2.68
C GLY A 82 -8.14 1.41 1.20
N LEU A 83 -8.95 2.44 1.00
CA LEU A 83 -9.29 3.04 -0.30
C LEU A 83 -9.10 4.56 -0.23
N ASN A 84 -8.64 5.19 -1.31
CA ASN A 84 -8.53 6.66 -1.39
C ASN A 84 -8.67 7.20 -2.83
N CYS A 85 -8.90 8.51 -2.94
CA CYS A 85 -8.83 9.33 -4.16
C CYS A 85 -9.96 9.17 -5.21
N SER A 86 -9.94 8.13 -6.06
CA SER A 86 -10.54 8.19 -7.41
C SER A 86 -12.07 8.26 -7.49
N THR A 87 -12.79 7.98 -6.41
CA THR A 87 -14.26 7.94 -6.40
C THR A 87 -14.82 8.57 -5.13
N GLY A 88 -16.09 8.98 -5.18
CA GLY A 88 -16.78 9.56 -4.03
C GLY A 88 -17.15 8.52 -2.96
N PRO A 89 -17.51 8.95 -1.74
CA PRO A 89 -17.89 8.05 -0.64
C PRO A 89 -19.09 7.13 -0.94
N ASP A 90 -19.93 7.50 -1.91
CA ASP A 90 -21.06 6.70 -2.38
C ASP A 90 -20.62 5.45 -3.16
N LEU A 91 -19.47 5.53 -3.83
CA LEU A 91 -18.87 4.47 -4.63
C LEU A 91 -17.75 3.70 -3.89
N MET A 92 -17.19 4.26 -2.80
CA MET A 92 -16.18 3.62 -1.94
C MET A 92 -16.83 2.91 -0.73
N ARG A 93 -17.60 1.85 -0.97
CA ARG A 93 -18.30 1.08 0.06
C ARG A 93 -17.94 -0.40 0.04
#